data_AF-A0A1B8P474-F1
#
_entry.id   AF-A0A1B8P474-F1
#
_cell.length_a   1.000
_cell.length_b   1.000
_cell.length_c   1.000
_cell.angle_alpha   90.00
_cell.angle_beta   90.00
_cell.angle_gamma   90.00
#
_symmetry.space_group_name_H-M   'P 1'
#
loop_
_entity.id
_entity.type
_entity.pdbx_description
1 polymer ?
#
loop_
_entity_poly.entity_id
_entity_poly.type
_entity_poly.pdbx_seq_one_letter_code
_entity_poly.pdbx_strand_id
1 'polypeptide(L)'
;MSLSVAQVTVLGVLMLVGHSLPVEGAVAKRAGVPWWVTVALRLGGALVLGGILHWVYSTGGLLQETAEIAWRPTAAPEGVLAWGVAQLRTLSLIYLIILGLMVLLAVLRHLGLERLIHFALTPLLRVLGIGRSAANTTVIGFTLGLSYGAGLLIRDVDTGVMSRRDSFLAICFLGLCHSVIEDTLLILLLGADLTGVLWARLLFACLVIAVLSRWPDGWRPARWGGRVSEQGRSDRVRHPGMEG
;
A
#
# COMPACT_ATOMS: atom_id res chain seq x y z
N MET A 1 -9.76 27.30 13.87
CA MET A 1 -8.60 27.42 12.97
C MET A 1 -8.84 26.52 11.78
N SER A 2 -8.93 27.06 10.57
CA SER A 2 -9.06 26.25 9.36
C SER A 2 -7.67 25.79 8.90
N LEU A 3 -7.58 24.55 8.42
CA LEU A 3 -6.36 24.02 7.82
C LEU A 3 -6.32 24.40 6.34
N SER A 4 -5.13 24.68 5.80
CA SER A 4 -4.97 24.86 4.35
C SER A 4 -4.96 23.51 3.61
N VAL A 5 -5.27 23.53 2.31
CA VAL A 5 -5.18 22.32 1.46
C VAL A 5 -3.78 21.71 1.52
N ALA A 6 -2.72 22.53 1.56
CA ALA A 6 -1.35 22.08 1.74
C ALA A 6 -1.15 21.30 3.06
N GLN A 7 -1.67 21.83 4.19
CA GLN A 7 -1.56 21.18 5.50
C GLN A 7 -2.33 19.86 5.53
N VAL A 8 -3.57 19.84 5.02
CA VAL A 8 -4.38 18.63 4.93
C VAL A 8 -3.69 17.58 4.05
N THR A 9 -3.09 17.99 2.93
CA THR A 9 -2.36 17.10 2.03
C THR A 9 -1.13 16.47 2.71
N VAL A 10 -0.33 17.26 3.43
CA VAL A 10 0.84 16.75 4.16
C VAL A 10 0.42 15.76 5.26
N LEU A 11 -0.59 16.11 6.06
CA LEU A 11 -1.13 15.22 7.10
C LEU A 11 -1.74 13.96 6.49
N GLY A 12 -2.45 14.09 5.37
CA GLY A 12 -3.02 13.00 4.61
C GLY A 12 -1.95 12.02 4.16
N VAL A 13 -0.85 12.50 3.57
CA VAL A 13 0.26 11.65 3.13
C VAL A 13 0.98 10.97 4.31
N LEU A 14 1.19 11.69 5.42
CA LEU A 14 1.74 11.09 6.64
C LEU A 14 0.88 9.93 7.13
N MET A 15 -0.45 10.10 7.13
CA MET A 15 -1.40 9.06 7.50
C MET A 15 -1.36 7.91 6.49
N LEU A 16 -1.41 8.20 5.18
CA LEU A 16 -1.44 7.19 4.13
C LEU A 16 -0.21 6.30 4.10
N VAL A 17 0.99 6.85 4.30
CA VAL A 17 2.21 6.04 4.31
C VAL A 17 2.44 5.41 5.69
N GLY A 18 1.97 6.03 6.76
CA GLY A 18 2.17 5.60 8.14
C GLY A 18 1.08 4.70 8.72
N HIS A 19 -0.05 4.48 8.04
CA HIS A 19 -1.17 3.75 8.62
C HIS A 19 -0.88 2.25 8.79
N SER A 20 -1.72 1.57 9.58
CA SER A 20 -1.78 0.09 9.72
C SER A 20 -0.45 -0.64 10.02
N LEU A 21 0.57 0.09 10.52
CA LEU A 21 1.92 -0.43 10.81
C LEU A 21 1.96 -1.81 11.47
N PRO A 22 1.13 -2.12 12.49
CA PRO A 22 1.16 -3.42 13.13
C PRO A 22 0.78 -4.58 12.20
N VAL A 23 -0.27 -4.38 11.40
CA VAL A 23 -0.79 -5.39 10.47
C VAL A 23 0.22 -5.59 9.34
N GLU A 24 0.74 -4.50 8.81
CA GLU A 24 1.71 -4.54 7.71
C GLU A 24 3.02 -5.17 8.11
N GLY A 25 3.55 -4.82 9.28
CA GLY A 25 4.77 -5.43 9.78
C GLY A 25 4.59 -6.95 9.99
N ALA A 26 3.39 -7.39 10.40
CA ALA A 26 3.11 -8.82 10.61
C ALA A 26 3.06 -9.57 9.28
N VAL A 27 2.41 -8.98 8.28
CA VAL A 27 2.38 -9.49 6.90
C VAL A 27 3.79 -9.53 6.30
N ALA A 28 4.53 -8.43 6.40
CA ALA A 28 5.87 -8.28 5.86
C ALA A 28 6.82 -9.33 6.46
N LYS A 29 6.73 -9.56 7.77
CA LYS A 29 7.48 -10.61 8.47
C LYS A 29 7.19 -12.01 7.95
N ARG A 30 5.92 -12.34 7.66
CA ARG A 30 5.55 -13.65 7.11
C ARG A 30 6.12 -13.88 5.71
N ALA A 31 6.14 -12.84 4.89
CA ALA A 31 6.74 -12.92 3.56
C ALA A 31 8.28 -12.69 3.55
N GLY A 32 8.92 -12.62 4.73
CA GLY A 32 10.37 -12.64 4.87
C GLY A 32 11.05 -11.28 4.98
N VAL A 33 10.29 -10.19 5.10
CA VAL A 33 10.82 -8.84 5.34
C VAL A 33 10.93 -8.57 6.85
N PRO A 34 12.08 -8.10 7.37
CA PRO A 34 12.18 -7.81 8.80
C PRO A 34 11.26 -6.67 9.21
N TRP A 35 10.65 -6.77 10.39
CA TRP A 35 9.75 -5.75 10.93
C TRP A 35 10.33 -4.33 10.93
N TRP A 36 11.60 -4.20 11.32
CA TRP A 36 12.26 -2.90 11.40
C TRP A 36 12.41 -2.24 10.03
N VAL A 37 12.53 -3.02 8.95
CA VAL A 37 12.57 -2.48 7.58
C VAL A 37 11.24 -1.86 7.24
N THR A 38 10.13 -2.54 7.54
CA THR A 38 8.78 -2.00 7.34
C THR A 38 8.57 -0.71 8.13
N VAL A 39 8.97 -0.68 9.40
CA VAL A 39 8.85 0.54 10.23
C VAL A 39 9.71 1.67 9.69
N ALA A 40 10.99 1.41 9.39
CA ALA A 40 11.89 2.43 8.86
C ALA A 40 11.39 2.98 7.50
N LEU A 41 10.95 2.10 6.62
CA LEU A 41 10.44 2.47 5.30
C LEU A 41 9.16 3.29 5.39
N ARG A 42 8.20 2.87 6.22
CA ARG A 42 6.90 3.53 6.33
C ARG A 42 6.98 4.80 7.14
N LEU A 43 7.50 4.75 8.36
CA LEU A 43 7.60 5.94 9.21
C LEU A 43 8.61 6.94 8.65
N GLY A 44 9.79 6.46 8.24
CA GLY A 44 10.80 7.30 7.60
C GLY A 44 10.31 7.83 6.25
N GLY A 45 9.69 6.99 5.42
CA GLY A 45 9.14 7.40 4.13
C GLY A 45 8.01 8.41 4.26
N ALA A 46 7.12 8.24 5.23
CA ALA A 46 6.06 9.20 5.55
C ALA A 46 6.65 10.56 5.90
N LEU A 47 7.62 10.60 6.82
CA LEU A 47 8.27 11.84 7.25
C LEU A 47 9.04 12.52 6.11
N VAL A 48 9.77 11.75 5.30
CA VAL A 48 10.51 12.27 4.14
C VAL A 48 9.56 12.84 3.10
N LEU A 49 8.54 12.09 2.69
CA LEU A 49 7.59 12.56 1.67
C LEU A 49 6.77 13.75 2.18
N GLY A 50 6.27 13.67 3.41
CA GLY A 50 5.53 14.77 4.04
C GLY A 50 6.39 16.03 4.19
N GLY A 51 7.68 15.87 4.55
CA GLY A 51 8.64 16.96 4.61
C GLY A 51 8.93 17.59 3.24
N ILE A 52 9.11 16.78 2.20
CA ILE A 52 9.28 17.25 0.82
C ILE A 52 8.05 18.06 0.38
N LEU A 53 6.84 17.53 0.59
CA LEU A 53 5.61 18.24 0.23
C LEU A 53 5.44 19.53 1.02
N HIS A 54 5.71 19.52 2.33
CA HIS A 54 5.66 20.72 3.15
C HIS A 54 6.62 21.79 2.63
N TRP A 55 7.87 21.41 2.30
CA TRP A 55 8.86 22.33 1.76
C TRP A 55 8.44 22.89 0.40
N VAL A 56 7.96 22.06 -0.52
CA VAL A 56 7.49 22.49 -1.84
C VAL A 56 6.30 23.45 -1.72
N TYR A 57 5.30 23.14 -0.90
CA TYR A 57 4.11 23.98 -0.77
C TYR A 57 4.37 25.29 -0.02
N SER A 58 5.23 25.27 1.00
CA SER A 58 5.60 26.49 1.75
C SER A 58 6.46 27.44 0.93
N THR A 59 7.45 26.92 0.19
CA THR A 59 8.33 27.75 -0.65
C THR A 59 7.63 28.24 -1.93
N GLY A 60 6.80 27.40 -2.54
CA GLY A 60 6.06 27.75 -3.76
C GLY A 60 4.79 28.56 -3.52
N GLY A 61 4.36 28.75 -2.27
CA GLY A 61 3.09 29.41 -1.95
C GLY A 61 1.85 28.68 -2.51
N LEU A 62 1.99 27.39 -2.82
CA LEU A 62 0.94 26.57 -3.44
C LEU A 62 -0.07 26.09 -2.39
N LEU A 63 -1.34 25.93 -2.80
CA LEU A 63 -2.40 25.28 -2.00
C LEU A 63 -2.59 25.88 -0.59
N GLN A 64 -2.40 27.19 -0.45
CA GLN A 64 -2.56 27.92 0.81
C GLN A 64 -4.01 28.32 1.11
N GLU A 65 -4.92 28.04 0.18
CA GLU A 65 -6.34 28.23 0.38
C GLU A 65 -6.89 27.31 1.48
N THR A 66 -8.00 27.72 2.09
CA THR A 66 -8.64 26.97 3.18
C THR A 66 -9.24 25.68 2.63
N ALA A 67 -8.89 24.55 3.24
CA ALA A 67 -9.46 23.26 2.87
C ALA A 67 -10.95 23.20 3.24
N GLU A 68 -11.79 22.87 2.25
CA GLU A 68 -13.19 22.55 2.47
C GLU A 68 -13.33 21.10 2.91
N ILE A 69 -13.29 20.89 4.22
CA ILE A 69 -13.53 19.57 4.80
C ILE A 69 -15.03 19.31 4.76
N ALA A 70 -15.45 18.31 3.97
CA ALA A 70 -16.86 17.94 3.78
C ALA A 70 -17.58 17.53 5.08
N TRP A 71 -16.83 17.19 6.13
CA TRP A 71 -17.35 16.77 7.42
C TRP A 71 -16.66 17.48 8.58
N ARG A 72 -17.45 18.13 9.45
CA ARG A 72 -16.98 18.74 10.70
C ARG A 72 -17.76 18.12 11.88
N PRO A 73 -17.09 17.54 12.89
CA PRO A 73 -17.79 17.05 14.07
C PRO A 73 -18.45 18.23 14.81
N THR A 74 -19.75 18.11 15.07
CA THR A 74 -20.47 19.00 15.99
C THR A 74 -20.04 18.73 17.44
N ALA A 75 -20.21 19.72 18.32
CA ALA A 75 -19.93 19.58 19.74
C ALA A 75 -20.61 18.34 20.33
N ALA A 76 -19.90 17.63 21.21
CA ALA A 76 -20.41 16.42 21.82
C ALA A 76 -21.64 16.74 22.68
N PRO A 77 -22.78 16.06 22.49
CA PRO A 77 -23.96 16.30 23.30
C PRO A 77 -23.73 15.87 24.75
N GLU A 78 -24.31 16.61 25.69
CA GLU A 78 -24.24 16.28 27.11
C GLU A 78 -25.09 15.03 27.43
N GLY A 79 -24.52 14.10 28.22
CA GLY A 79 -25.20 12.88 28.67
C GLY A 79 -24.86 11.61 27.88
N VAL A 80 -24.78 10.47 28.58
CA VAL A 80 -24.33 9.18 28.02
C VAL A 80 -25.23 8.68 26.89
N LEU A 81 -26.55 8.84 27.01
CA LEU A 81 -27.50 8.40 25.99
C LEU A 81 -27.38 9.24 24.71
N ALA A 82 -27.30 10.56 24.84
CA ALA A 82 -27.15 11.47 23.71
C ALA A 82 -25.79 11.27 23.01
N TRP A 83 -24.73 11.03 23.80
CA TRP A 83 -23.43 10.63 23.28
C TRP A 83 -23.52 9.31 22.50
N GLY A 84 -24.18 8.28 23.05
CA GLY A 84 -24.34 6.99 22.39
C GLY A 84 -25.07 7.09 21.05
N VAL A 85 -26.15 7.87 20.99
CA VAL A 85 -26.88 8.16 19.74
C VAL A 85 -26.00 8.92 18.74
N ALA A 86 -25.22 9.90 19.20
CA ALA A 86 -24.29 10.63 18.34
C ALA A 86 -23.18 9.72 17.78
N GLN A 87 -22.66 8.78 18.58
CA GLN A 87 -21.70 7.77 18.11
C GLN A 87 -22.33 6.83 17.08
N LEU A 88 -23.53 6.31 17.33
CA LEU A 88 -24.24 5.47 16.37
C LEU A 88 -24.47 6.21 15.05
N ARG A 89 -24.92 7.47 15.09
CA ARG A 89 -25.08 8.29 13.89
C ARG A 89 -23.78 8.47 13.13
N THR A 90 -22.68 8.73 13.83
CA THR A 90 -21.35 8.90 13.23
C THR A 90 -20.86 7.60 12.59
N LEU A 91 -21.01 6.47 13.27
CA LEU A 91 -20.67 5.14 12.74
C LEU A 91 -21.52 4.78 11.52
N SER A 92 -22.83 5.07 11.55
CA SER A 92 -23.71 4.87 10.40
C SER A 92 -23.29 5.72 9.20
N LEU A 93 -22.90 6.97 9.40
CA LEU A 93 -22.40 7.84 8.33
C LEU A 93 -21.09 7.30 7.74
N ILE A 94 -20.12 6.93 8.58
CA ILE A 94 -18.86 6.33 8.14
C ILE A 94 -19.13 5.06 7.33
N TYR A 95 -20.02 4.18 7.82
CA TYR A 95 -20.41 2.97 7.12
C TYR A 95 -21.00 3.27 5.74
N LEU A 96 -21.93 4.22 5.62
CA LEU A 96 -22.54 4.59 4.34
C LEU A 96 -21.53 5.18 3.35
N ILE A 97 -20.59 6.01 3.83
CA ILE A 97 -19.51 6.57 3.00
C ILE A 97 -18.62 5.45 2.45
N ILE A 98 -18.14 4.55 3.32
CA ILE A 98 -17.30 3.42 2.91
C ILE A 98 -18.07 2.49 1.97
N LEU A 99 -19.34 2.21 2.24
CA LEU A 99 -20.18 1.40 1.37
C LEU A 99 -20.32 2.03 -0.02
N GLY A 100 -20.59 3.33 -0.10
CA GLY A 100 -20.67 4.06 -1.37
C GLY A 100 -19.35 4.01 -2.14
N LEU A 101 -18.23 4.20 -1.45
CA LEU A 101 -16.90 4.09 -2.03
C LEU A 101 -16.62 2.67 -2.57
N MET A 102 -16.98 1.64 -1.81
CA MET A 102 -16.85 0.24 -2.23
C MET A 102 -17.68 -0.09 -3.48
N VAL A 103 -18.91 0.43 -3.55
CA VAL A 103 -19.78 0.29 -4.73
C VAL A 103 -19.16 1.02 -5.93
N LEU A 104 -18.68 2.25 -5.76
CA LEU A 104 -18.02 3.00 -6.81
C LEU A 104 -16.79 2.25 -7.36
N LEU A 105 -15.94 1.72 -6.48
CA LEU A 105 -14.79 0.92 -6.89
C LEU A 105 -15.20 -0.35 -7.62
N ALA A 106 -16.27 -1.02 -7.18
CA ALA A 106 -16.80 -2.20 -7.86
C ALA A 106 -17.27 -1.89 -9.29
N VAL A 107 -17.96 -0.76 -9.47
CA VAL A 107 -18.38 -0.27 -10.80
C VAL A 107 -17.16 0.06 -11.65
N LEU A 108 -16.18 0.82 -11.14
CA LEU A 108 -14.96 1.17 -11.85
C LEU A 108 -14.17 -0.07 -12.31
N ARG A 109 -14.12 -1.12 -11.48
CA ARG A 109 -13.52 -2.40 -11.87
C ARG A 109 -14.29 -3.08 -12.99
N HIS A 110 -15.62 -3.07 -12.93
CA HIS A 110 -16.46 -3.65 -13.99
C HIS A 110 -16.28 -2.92 -15.33
N LEU A 111 -16.01 -1.61 -15.30
CA LEU A 111 -15.68 -0.79 -16.46
C LEU A 111 -14.27 -1.04 -17.03
N GLY A 112 -13.47 -1.92 -16.42
CA GLY A 112 -12.15 -2.31 -16.92
C GLY A 112 -10.98 -1.49 -16.38
N LEU A 113 -11.19 -0.68 -15.33
CA LEU A 113 -10.10 0.09 -14.69
C LEU A 113 -8.96 -0.82 -14.23
N GLU A 114 -9.27 -2.01 -13.72
CA GLU A 114 -8.28 -3.01 -13.31
C GLU A 114 -7.33 -3.38 -14.46
N ARG A 115 -7.88 -3.53 -15.67
CA ARG A 115 -7.09 -3.90 -16.86
C ARG A 115 -6.16 -2.77 -17.28
N LEU A 116 -6.59 -1.51 -17.12
CA LEU A 116 -5.76 -0.33 -17.38
C LEU A 116 -4.62 -0.21 -16.35
N ILE A 117 -4.91 -0.38 -15.06
CA ILE A 117 -3.91 -0.36 -14.00
C ILE A 117 -2.88 -1.47 -14.22
N HIS A 118 -3.33 -2.68 -14.55
CA HIS A 118 -2.45 -3.80 -14.82
C HIS A 118 -1.52 -3.52 -16.01
N PHE A 119 -2.07 -2.98 -17.10
CA PHE A 119 -1.30 -2.60 -18.28
C PHE A 119 -0.25 -1.51 -18.00
N ALA A 120 -0.59 -0.50 -17.20
CA ALA A 120 0.30 0.61 -16.88
C ALA A 120 1.35 0.25 -15.82
N LEU A 121 0.95 -0.47 -14.77
CA LEU A 121 1.79 -0.75 -13.61
C LEU A 121 2.74 -1.91 -13.84
N THR A 122 2.33 -2.96 -14.57
CA THR A 122 3.20 -4.11 -14.87
C THR A 122 4.55 -3.74 -15.51
N PRO A 123 4.63 -2.92 -16.58
CA PRO A 123 5.91 -2.55 -17.16
C PRO A 123 6.75 -1.72 -16.19
N LEU A 124 6.13 -0.83 -15.42
CA LEU A 124 6.79 -0.03 -14.39
C LEU A 124 7.44 -0.93 -13.32
N LEU A 125 6.70 -1.92 -12.79
CA LEU A 125 7.22 -2.87 -11.80
C LEU A 125 8.40 -3.68 -12.34
N ARG A 126 8.38 -4.05 -13.64
CA ARG A 126 9.52 -4.74 -14.27
C ARG A 126 10.75 -3.86 -14.35
N VAL A 127 10.61 -2.58 -14.68
CA VAL A 127 11.72 -1.61 -14.68
C VAL A 127 12.29 -1.43 -13.26
N LEU A 128 11.44 -1.54 -12.24
CA LEU A 128 11.85 -1.54 -10.83
C LEU A 128 12.53 -2.83 -10.38
N GLY A 129 12.65 -3.84 -11.26
CA GLY A 129 13.32 -5.11 -10.98
C GLY A 129 12.45 -6.15 -10.28
N ILE A 130 11.12 -5.99 -10.33
CA ILE A 130 10.16 -6.96 -9.80
C ILE A 130 9.79 -7.97 -10.90
N GLY A 131 10.01 -9.26 -10.60
CA GLY A 131 9.69 -10.36 -11.50
C GLY A 131 8.20 -10.46 -11.89
N ARG A 132 7.91 -11.16 -12.99
CA ARG A 132 6.55 -11.25 -13.57
C ARG A 132 5.50 -11.84 -12.61
N SER A 133 5.86 -12.87 -11.85
CA SER A 133 4.95 -13.49 -10.87
C SER A 133 4.58 -12.49 -9.77
N ALA A 134 5.57 -11.81 -9.20
CA ALA A 134 5.37 -10.79 -8.18
C ALA A 134 4.62 -9.56 -8.68
N ALA A 135 4.83 -9.16 -9.95
CA ALA A 135 4.17 -8.00 -10.54
C ALA A 135 2.65 -8.16 -10.55
N ASN A 136 2.13 -9.34 -10.93
CA ASN A 136 0.69 -9.59 -10.92
C ASN A 136 0.09 -9.42 -9.52
N THR A 137 0.71 -10.06 -8.53
CA THR A 137 0.25 -9.98 -7.15
C THR A 137 0.37 -8.57 -6.58
N THR A 138 1.42 -7.83 -6.97
CA THR A 138 1.63 -6.43 -6.60
C THR A 138 0.56 -5.53 -7.19
N VAL A 139 0.16 -5.72 -8.45
CA VAL A 139 -0.94 -4.94 -9.07
C VAL A 139 -2.25 -5.14 -8.30
N ILE A 140 -2.54 -6.38 -7.89
CA ILE A 140 -3.73 -6.69 -7.08
C ILE A 140 -3.64 -5.97 -5.73
N GLY A 141 -2.50 -6.06 -5.03
CA GLY A 141 -2.30 -5.36 -3.75
C GLY A 141 -2.31 -3.83 -3.86
N PHE A 142 -1.84 -3.27 -4.97
CA PHE A 142 -1.86 -1.84 -5.25
C PHE A 142 -3.29 -1.32 -5.39
N THR A 143 -4.16 -2.13 -5.99
CA THR A 143 -5.54 -1.76 -6.33
C THR A 143 -6.52 -2.09 -5.20
N LEU A 144 -6.44 -3.31 -4.66
CA LEU A 144 -7.37 -3.84 -3.65
C LEU A 144 -6.84 -3.71 -2.21
N GLY A 145 -5.62 -3.23 -2.07
CA GLY A 145 -4.98 -3.07 -0.77
C GLY A 145 -4.11 -4.24 -0.34
N LEU A 146 -3.30 -3.96 0.67
CA LEU A 146 -2.28 -4.88 1.14
C LEU A 146 -2.89 -6.18 1.67
N SER A 147 -4.04 -6.15 2.35
CA SER A 147 -4.66 -7.37 2.91
C SER A 147 -4.89 -8.47 1.85
N TYR A 148 -5.35 -8.09 0.66
CA TYR A 148 -5.53 -9.04 -0.46
C TYR A 148 -4.21 -9.40 -1.11
N GLY A 149 -3.35 -8.41 -1.41
CA GLY A 149 -2.04 -8.63 -2.02
C GLY A 149 -1.11 -9.48 -1.14
N ALA A 150 -1.18 -9.32 0.17
CA ALA A 150 -0.40 -10.01 1.18
C ALA A 150 -0.65 -11.51 1.20
N GLY A 151 -1.93 -11.93 1.19
CA GLY A 151 -2.27 -13.35 1.19
C GLY A 151 -1.75 -14.06 -0.06
N LEU A 152 -1.88 -13.41 -1.21
CA LEU A 152 -1.32 -13.89 -2.48
C LEU A 152 0.22 -13.89 -2.45
N LEU A 153 0.86 -12.83 -1.93
CA LEU A 153 2.32 -12.75 -1.84
C LEU A 153 2.88 -13.86 -0.94
N ILE A 154 2.31 -14.05 0.24
CA ILE A 154 2.74 -15.11 1.17
C ILE A 154 2.59 -16.48 0.51
N ARG A 155 1.45 -16.74 -0.13
CA ARG A 155 1.22 -17.99 -0.87
C ARG A 155 2.25 -18.21 -1.97
N ASP A 156 2.56 -17.19 -2.76
CA ASP A 156 3.49 -17.29 -3.88
C ASP A 156 4.96 -17.44 -3.40
N VAL A 157 5.32 -16.90 -2.24
CA VAL A 157 6.60 -17.19 -1.56
C VAL A 157 6.64 -18.64 -1.07
N ASP A 158 5.60 -19.07 -0.35
CA ASP A 158 5.56 -20.39 0.30
C ASP A 158 5.53 -21.54 -0.74
N THR A 159 4.90 -21.30 -1.89
CA THR A 159 4.86 -22.25 -3.02
C THR A 159 6.10 -22.20 -3.91
N GLY A 160 7.06 -21.29 -3.63
CA GLY A 160 8.30 -21.15 -4.39
C GLY A 160 8.13 -20.53 -5.78
N VAL A 161 6.94 -20.04 -6.12
CA VAL A 161 6.64 -19.39 -7.41
C VAL A 161 7.32 -18.02 -7.51
N MET A 162 7.45 -17.33 -6.37
CA MET A 162 8.04 -16.01 -6.27
C MET A 162 9.38 -16.05 -5.54
N SER A 163 10.40 -15.42 -6.15
CA SER A 163 11.68 -15.26 -5.48
C SER A 163 11.49 -14.39 -4.24
N ARG A 164 12.24 -14.68 -3.18
CA ARG A 164 12.17 -13.84 -1.97
C ARG A 164 12.52 -12.37 -2.31
N ARG A 165 13.40 -12.12 -3.29
CA ARG A 165 13.86 -10.76 -3.69
C ARG A 165 12.69 -9.98 -4.25
N ASP A 166 11.93 -10.62 -5.14
CA ASP A 166 10.73 -10.02 -5.70
C ASP A 166 9.68 -9.77 -4.62
N SER A 167 9.53 -10.70 -3.67
CA SER A 167 8.63 -10.50 -2.52
C SER A 167 9.02 -9.29 -1.67
N PHE A 168 10.31 -9.13 -1.38
CA PHE A 168 10.82 -7.99 -0.63
C PHE A 168 10.51 -6.66 -1.33
N LEU A 169 10.81 -6.56 -2.62
CA LEU A 169 10.55 -5.34 -3.40
C LEU A 169 9.04 -5.07 -3.53
N ALA A 170 8.24 -6.11 -3.76
CA ALA A 170 6.78 -6.00 -3.82
C ALA A 170 6.18 -5.50 -2.51
N ILE A 171 6.62 -6.03 -1.37
CA ILE A 171 6.12 -5.60 -0.04
C ILE A 171 6.57 -4.20 0.30
N CYS A 172 7.81 -3.83 -0.01
CA CYS A 172 8.27 -2.46 0.20
C CYS A 172 7.46 -1.48 -0.67
N PHE A 173 7.18 -1.84 -1.92
CA PHE A 173 6.37 -1.03 -2.83
C PHE A 173 4.94 -0.87 -2.30
N LEU A 174 4.29 -1.99 -1.98
CA LEU A 174 2.94 -1.99 -1.43
C LEU A 174 2.87 -1.29 -0.07
N GLY A 175 3.91 -1.35 0.76
CA GLY A 175 3.97 -0.53 1.96
C GLY A 175 3.76 0.95 1.61
N LEU A 176 4.58 1.49 0.71
CA LEU A 176 4.54 2.92 0.40
C LEU A 176 3.26 3.39 -0.33
N CYS A 177 2.61 2.52 -1.11
CA CYS A 177 1.48 2.92 -1.95
C CYS A 177 0.45 1.80 -2.21
N HIS A 178 0.06 1.03 -1.21
CA HIS A 178 -1.11 0.14 -1.38
C HIS A 178 -2.43 0.93 -1.32
N SER A 179 -3.52 0.24 -1.67
CA SER A 179 -4.89 0.78 -1.64
C SER A 179 -5.05 2.10 -2.40
N VAL A 180 -4.32 2.30 -3.50
CA VAL A 180 -4.15 3.63 -4.10
C VAL A 180 -5.45 4.32 -4.42
N ILE A 181 -6.48 3.57 -4.83
CA ILE A 181 -7.75 4.18 -5.18
C ILE A 181 -8.56 4.52 -3.92
N GLU A 182 -8.77 3.56 -3.03
CA GLU A 182 -9.58 3.73 -1.80
C GLU A 182 -9.01 4.82 -0.90
N ASP A 183 -7.73 4.70 -0.55
CA ASP A 183 -7.01 5.60 0.33
C ASP A 183 -6.99 7.03 -0.20
N THR A 184 -6.75 7.18 -1.51
CA THR A 184 -6.72 8.50 -2.15
C THR A 184 -8.11 9.13 -2.10
N LEU A 185 -9.16 8.40 -2.47
CA LEU A 185 -10.52 8.93 -2.47
C LEU A 185 -10.97 9.35 -1.06
N LEU A 186 -10.60 8.61 -0.02
CA LEU A 186 -10.89 8.98 1.37
C LEU A 186 -10.18 10.28 1.78
N ILE A 187 -8.90 10.44 1.43
CA ILE A 187 -8.13 11.65 1.78
C ILE A 187 -8.55 12.86 0.94
N LEU A 188 -8.95 12.67 -0.32
CA LEU A 188 -9.53 13.73 -1.14
C LEU A 188 -10.85 14.25 -0.55
N LEU A 189 -11.68 13.36 0.03
CA LEU A 189 -12.91 13.76 0.71
C LEU A 189 -12.64 14.67 1.93
N LEU A 190 -11.44 14.61 2.50
CA LEU A 190 -10.99 15.49 3.57
C LEU A 190 -10.45 16.85 3.08
N GLY A 191 -10.41 17.09 1.77
CA GLY A 191 -9.95 18.35 1.17
C GLY A 191 -8.45 18.39 0.84
N ALA A 192 -7.83 17.22 0.63
CA ALA A 192 -6.44 17.15 0.18
C ALA A 192 -6.32 17.33 -1.35
N ASP A 193 -5.12 17.69 -1.80
CA ASP A 193 -4.79 17.76 -3.22
C ASP A 193 -4.42 16.39 -3.81
N LEU A 194 -4.97 16.09 -4.99
CA LEU A 194 -4.74 14.84 -5.71
C LEU A 194 -3.28 14.67 -6.10
N THR A 195 -2.60 15.75 -6.49
CA THR A 195 -1.21 15.68 -6.97
C THR A 195 -0.27 15.23 -5.85
N GLY A 196 -0.41 15.82 -4.66
CA GLY A 196 0.36 15.40 -3.49
C GLY A 196 0.03 13.98 -3.02
N VAL A 197 -1.26 13.64 -2.95
CA VAL A 197 -1.71 12.35 -2.38
C VAL A 197 -1.42 11.16 -3.30
N LEU A 198 -1.68 11.31 -4.59
CA LEU A 198 -1.52 10.24 -5.57
C LEU A 198 -0.15 10.26 -6.22
N TRP A 199 0.16 11.34 -6.93
CA TRP A 199 1.30 11.38 -7.84
C TRP A 199 2.62 11.48 -7.09
N ALA A 200 2.72 12.36 -6.09
CA ALA A 200 3.95 12.46 -5.29
C ALA A 200 4.21 11.16 -4.52
N ARG A 201 3.16 10.53 -3.97
CA ARG A 201 3.26 9.21 -3.31
C ARG A 201 3.74 8.12 -4.26
N LEU A 202 3.15 8.01 -5.45
CA LEU A 202 3.53 7.01 -6.44
C LEU A 202 4.97 7.21 -6.93
N LEU A 203 5.35 8.46 -7.22
CA LEU A 203 6.70 8.82 -7.62
C LEU A 203 7.70 8.47 -6.51
N PHE A 204 7.41 8.86 -5.27
CA PHE A 204 8.24 8.53 -4.12
C PHE A 204 8.43 7.03 -3.94
N ALA A 205 7.34 6.25 -4.00
CA ALA A 205 7.41 4.80 -3.93
C ALA A 205 8.30 4.23 -5.04
N CYS A 206 8.12 4.67 -6.29
CA CYS A 206 8.95 4.22 -7.40
C CYS A 206 10.44 4.55 -7.20
N LEU A 207 10.76 5.75 -6.74
CA LEU A 207 12.15 6.17 -6.47
C LEU A 207 12.79 5.33 -5.37
N VAL A 208 12.08 5.12 -4.26
CA VAL A 208 12.59 4.31 -3.15
C VAL A 208 12.83 2.86 -3.59
N ILE A 209 11.91 2.27 -4.34
CA ILE A 209 12.09 0.91 -4.86
C ILE A 209 13.21 0.83 -5.91
N ALA A 210 13.37 1.85 -6.76
CA ALA A 210 14.45 1.93 -7.73
C ALA A 210 15.84 2.01 -7.07
N VAL A 211 15.94 2.62 -5.88
CA VAL A 211 17.15 2.63 -5.05
C VAL A 211 17.35 1.26 -4.39
N LEU A 212 16.31 0.70 -3.77
CA LEU A 212 16.39 -0.60 -3.10
C LEU A 212 16.72 -1.76 -4.07
N SER A 213 16.21 -1.72 -5.30
CA SER A 213 16.48 -2.76 -6.30
C SER A 213 17.92 -2.73 -6.82
N ARG A 214 18.60 -1.59 -6.73
CA ARG A 214 20.01 -1.40 -7.12
C ARG A 214 20.98 -1.53 -5.95
N TRP A 215 20.49 -1.62 -4.72
CA TRP A 215 21.35 -1.73 -3.55
C TRP A 215 22.14 -3.06 -3.56
N PRO A 216 23.46 -3.04 -3.32
CA PRO A 216 24.29 -4.25 -3.34
C PRO A 216 23.79 -5.32 -2.35
N ASP A 217 23.95 -6.58 -2.71
CA ASP A 217 23.40 -7.76 -2.03
C ASP A 217 23.81 -7.95 -0.55
N GLY A 218 24.67 -7.09 0.00
CA GLY A 218 25.19 -7.16 1.37
C GLY A 218 24.16 -6.89 2.47
N TRP A 219 22.97 -6.39 2.15
CA TRP A 219 21.92 -6.09 3.15
C TRP A 219 20.83 -7.17 3.24
N ARG A 220 20.97 -8.27 2.48
CA ARG A 220 20.01 -9.39 2.50
C ARG A 220 19.95 -9.98 3.92
N PRO A 221 18.78 -10.04 4.57
CA PRO A 221 18.66 -10.65 5.89
C PRO A 221 19.26 -12.06 5.86
N ALA A 222 20.20 -12.39 6.77
CA ALA A 222 20.95 -13.66 6.77
C ALA A 222 20.10 -14.94 6.69
N ARG A 223 18.80 -14.84 7.01
CA ARG A 223 17.78 -15.90 6.87
C ARG A 223 17.43 -16.27 5.43
N TRP A 224 18.03 -15.60 4.45
CA TRP A 224 17.81 -15.76 3.00
C TRP A 224 18.67 -16.84 2.34
N GLY A 225 19.66 -17.40 3.03
CA GLY A 225 20.60 -18.39 2.50
C GLY A 225 20.05 -19.81 2.31
N GLY A 226 18.73 -20.01 2.34
CA GLY A 226 18.11 -21.30 2.03
C GLY A 226 17.97 -21.46 0.52
N ARG A 227 18.89 -22.20 -0.11
CA ARG A 227 18.69 -22.74 -1.47
C ARG A 227 17.31 -23.37 -1.54
N VAL A 228 16.50 -22.96 -2.51
CA VAL A 228 15.26 -23.65 -2.89
C VAL A 228 15.66 -25.09 -3.16
N SER A 229 15.31 -26.00 -2.26
CA SER A 229 15.65 -27.40 -2.40
C SER A 229 14.95 -27.96 -3.63
N GLU A 230 15.72 -28.59 -4.51
CA GLU A 230 15.27 -29.34 -5.69
C GLU A 230 14.42 -30.59 -5.32
N GLN A 231 13.79 -30.62 -4.15
CA GLN A 231 13.11 -31.79 -3.59
C GLN A 231 11.76 -32.09 -4.25
N GLY A 232 11.25 -31.22 -5.13
CA GLY A 232 9.95 -31.40 -5.78
C GLY A 232 9.99 -32.13 -7.14
N ARG A 233 11.18 -32.41 -7.69
CA ARG A 233 11.31 -32.92 -9.08
C ARG A 233 11.72 -34.39 -9.18
N SER A 234 12.16 -35.01 -8.07
CA SER A 234 12.63 -36.41 -8.08
C SER A 234 11.51 -37.46 -7.92
N ASP A 235 10.34 -37.11 -7.40
CA ASP A 235 9.34 -38.12 -7.02
C ASP A 235 8.32 -38.45 -8.13
N ARG A 236 8.46 -37.86 -9.32
CA ARG A 236 7.59 -38.17 -10.48
C ARG A 236 8.21 -39.07 -11.55
N VAL A 237 9.45 -39.53 -11.36
CA VAL A 237 10.16 -40.35 -12.36
C VAL A 237 10.81 -41.58 -11.70
N ARG A 238 10.02 -42.39 -10.99
CA ARG A 238 10.36 -43.79 -10.72
C ARG A 238 9.08 -44.64 -10.69
N HIS A 239 8.54 -44.92 -11.87
CA HIS A 239 7.81 -46.18 -12.06
C HIS A 239 8.84 -47.20 -12.57
N PRO A 240 9.18 -48.25 -11.80
CA PRO A 240 9.99 -49.34 -12.31
C PRO A 240 9.14 -50.15 -13.28
N GLY A 241 9.57 -50.19 -14.54
CA GLY A 241 9.22 -51.27 -15.43
C GLY A 241 9.97 -52.54 -15.04
N MET A 242 9.28 -53.66 -15.24
CA MET A 242 9.74 -55.05 -15.23
C MET A 242 9.85 -55.74 -13.86
N GLU A 243 8.98 -56.73 -13.67
CA GLU A 243 9.36 -58.14 -13.43
C GLU A 243 8.09 -59.04 -13.45
N GLY A 244 8.12 -60.12 -14.25
CA GLY A 244 7.16 -61.24 -14.20
C GLY A 244 6.28 -61.44 -15.43
#